data_AF-A0A6B3QCK7-F1
#
_entry.id   AF-A0A6B3QCK7-F1
#
_cell.length_a   1.000
_cell.length_b   1.000
_cell.length_c   1.000
_cell.angle_alpha   90.00
_cell.angle_beta   90.00
_cell.angle_gamma   90.00
#
_symmetry.space_group_name_H-M   'P 1'
#
loop_
_entity.id
_entity.type
_entity.pdbx_description
1 polymer ?
#
loop_
_entity_poly.entity_id
_entity_poly.type
_entity_poly.pdbx_seq_one_letter_code
_entity_poly.pdbx_strand_id
1 'polypeptide(L)'
;MLRLVATGLARLSQLRGPGDPVYPDATQAAYNHLVLGCLRLGKPAPGSVPELARWACEKPLAEWWPFGLPDEETGGLRLVDPDTAVPVQECLEWAISAPDPAAEQIENELLGEALTLSRAAKDPDAYTAFRRLLIERPVLTGAEIALLGSNLDLALLHATVKRCYEPVTAAHVGNGHCTTCARCGCLLVPLRDGGYACQLDRCRRETVRAGRRIAPSASGGLYHLTRPLRTFITGPGLAETGLEAELAGLGIQVRMWPNYDAYDLHITLPGGSVWAVDVKDRANPALLARGTTPLRGDPPYDRGLLIVPAYRFQERDGYREVFLHHLPEETGGRIELLTDKELLCQARAALGTTKKGGWNA
;
A
#
# COMPACT_ATOMS: atom_id res chain seq x y z
N MET A 1 -16.25 8.46 -13.29
CA MET A 1 -15.38 9.60 -13.63
C MET A 1 -14.19 9.75 -12.69
N LEU A 2 -14.39 9.83 -11.36
CA LEU A 2 -13.28 10.00 -10.40
C LEU A 2 -12.16 8.97 -10.60
N ARG A 3 -12.55 7.71 -10.78
CA ARG A 3 -11.61 6.63 -11.09
C ARG A 3 -10.75 6.87 -12.34
N LEU A 4 -11.31 7.45 -13.41
CA LEU A 4 -10.57 7.76 -14.63
C LEU A 4 -9.53 8.86 -14.39
N VAL A 5 -9.91 9.92 -13.68
CA VAL A 5 -9.00 11.03 -13.33
C VAL A 5 -7.89 10.54 -12.42
N ALA A 6 -8.23 9.74 -11.42
CA ALA A 6 -7.27 9.07 -10.55
C ALA A 6 -6.26 8.20 -11.33
N THR A 7 -6.74 7.35 -12.25
CA THR A 7 -5.87 6.56 -13.14
C THR A 7 -4.99 7.47 -13.99
N GLY A 8 -5.54 8.52 -14.58
CA GLY A 8 -4.79 9.46 -15.42
C GLY A 8 -3.65 10.15 -14.66
N LEU A 9 -3.89 10.57 -13.41
CA LEU A 9 -2.88 11.16 -12.52
C LEU A 9 -1.83 10.12 -12.08
N ALA A 10 -2.25 8.90 -11.75
CA ALA A 10 -1.36 7.80 -11.41
C ALA A 10 -0.39 7.50 -12.56
N ARG A 11 -0.88 7.34 -13.79
CA ARG A 11 -0.05 7.10 -14.98
C ARG A 11 0.87 8.26 -15.30
N LEU A 12 0.38 9.50 -15.18
CA LEU A 12 1.19 10.69 -15.39
C LEU A 12 2.40 10.71 -14.44
N SER A 13 2.20 10.32 -13.17
CA SER A 13 3.26 10.30 -12.16
C SER A 13 4.35 9.24 -12.39
N GLN A 14 4.10 8.26 -13.26
CA GLN A 14 5.03 7.19 -13.61
C GLN A 14 5.97 7.58 -14.76
N LEU A 15 5.69 8.68 -15.47
CA LEU A 15 6.56 9.15 -16.55
C LEU A 15 7.91 9.62 -16.00
N ARG A 16 8.99 9.14 -16.63
CA ARG A 16 10.37 9.56 -16.30
C ARG A 16 10.89 10.70 -17.17
N GLY A 17 10.14 11.05 -18.21
CA GLY A 17 10.47 12.08 -19.17
C GLY A 17 9.37 12.19 -20.23
N PRO A 18 9.45 13.21 -21.10
CA PRO A 18 8.53 13.35 -22.22
C PRO A 18 8.69 12.16 -23.18
N GLY A 19 7.56 11.57 -23.59
CA GLY A 19 7.49 10.51 -24.59
C GLY A 19 6.76 10.95 -25.86
N ASP A 20 6.56 10.01 -26.79
CA ASP A 20 5.64 10.15 -27.93
C ASP A 20 4.62 9.00 -27.89
N PRO A 21 3.33 9.26 -27.63
CA PRO A 21 2.73 10.57 -27.33
C PRO A 21 3.22 11.18 -26.01
N VAL A 22 3.10 12.52 -25.88
CA VAL A 22 3.55 13.28 -24.70
C VAL A 22 2.89 12.79 -23.41
N TYR A 23 1.62 12.38 -23.49
CA TYR A 23 0.85 11.86 -22.37
C TYR A 23 0.39 10.43 -22.65
N PRO A 24 0.33 9.55 -21.64
CA PRO A 24 -0.31 8.25 -21.75
C PRO A 24 -1.78 8.40 -22.16
N ASP A 25 -2.28 7.45 -22.93
CA ASP A 25 -3.68 7.43 -23.40
C ASP A 25 -4.68 7.58 -22.24
N ALA A 26 -4.42 6.89 -21.12
CA ALA A 26 -5.24 6.99 -19.92
C ALA A 26 -5.29 8.42 -19.35
N THR A 27 -4.17 9.15 -19.35
CA THR A 27 -4.09 10.53 -18.90
C THR A 27 -4.86 11.46 -19.85
N GLN A 28 -4.66 11.30 -21.15
CA GLN A 28 -5.36 12.11 -22.15
C GLN A 28 -6.86 11.85 -22.16
N ALA A 29 -7.28 10.58 -22.07
CA ALA A 29 -8.68 10.19 -21.97
C ALA A 29 -9.34 10.78 -20.73
N ALA A 30 -8.69 10.66 -19.56
CA ALA A 30 -9.18 11.22 -18.31
C ALA A 30 -9.41 12.73 -18.40
N TYR A 31 -8.45 13.46 -18.97
CA TYR A 31 -8.55 14.90 -19.22
C TYR A 31 -9.72 15.23 -20.15
N ASN A 32 -9.80 14.57 -21.31
CA ASN A 32 -10.86 14.81 -22.29
C ASN A 32 -12.26 14.58 -21.70
N HIS A 33 -12.43 13.51 -20.91
CA HIS A 33 -13.69 13.19 -20.24
C HIS A 33 -14.06 14.19 -19.15
N LEU A 34 -13.09 14.67 -18.38
CA LEU A 34 -13.32 15.72 -17.37
C LEU A 34 -13.74 17.03 -18.03
N VAL A 35 -13.01 17.48 -19.05
CA VAL A 35 -13.31 18.71 -19.79
C VAL A 35 -14.72 18.64 -20.40
N LEU A 36 -15.06 17.54 -21.09
CA LEU A 36 -16.39 17.35 -21.63
C LEU A 36 -17.48 17.40 -20.54
N GLY A 37 -17.21 16.83 -19.38
CA GLY A 37 -18.09 16.90 -18.21
C GLY A 37 -18.32 18.32 -17.71
N CYS A 38 -17.24 19.08 -17.52
CA CYS A 38 -17.30 20.49 -17.12
C CYS A 38 -18.09 21.32 -18.12
N LEU A 39 -17.83 21.17 -19.42
CA LEU A 39 -18.52 21.92 -20.48
C LEU A 39 -20.01 21.64 -20.52
N ARG A 40 -20.43 20.36 -20.37
CA ARG A 40 -21.85 19.97 -20.31
C ARG A 40 -22.58 20.55 -19.10
N LEU A 41 -21.87 20.78 -17.99
CA LEU A 41 -22.42 21.30 -16.75
C LEU A 41 -22.23 22.83 -16.60
N GLY A 42 -21.66 23.51 -17.60
CA GLY A 42 -21.38 24.95 -17.54
C GLY A 42 -20.35 25.33 -16.47
N LYS A 43 -19.46 24.41 -16.08
CA LYS A 43 -18.44 24.61 -15.05
C LYS A 43 -17.06 24.89 -15.67
N PRO A 44 -16.15 25.59 -14.98
CA PRO A 44 -14.76 25.74 -15.41
C PRO A 44 -14.07 24.38 -15.59
N ALA A 45 -13.29 24.25 -16.66
CA ALA A 45 -12.47 23.07 -16.95
C ALA A 45 -10.98 23.45 -16.89
N PRO A 46 -10.08 22.52 -16.53
CA PRO A 46 -8.66 22.74 -16.71
C PRO A 46 -8.36 22.88 -18.20
N GLY A 47 -7.54 23.86 -18.60
CA GLY A 47 -7.18 24.13 -19.99
C GLY A 47 -6.07 23.22 -20.52
N SER A 48 -5.45 22.40 -19.66
CA SER A 48 -4.41 21.44 -20.06
C SER A 48 -4.22 20.33 -19.03
N VAL A 49 -3.52 19.24 -19.40
CA VAL A 49 -3.13 18.16 -18.47
C VAL A 49 -2.26 18.68 -17.30
N PRO A 50 -1.25 19.55 -17.51
CA PRO A 50 -0.51 20.15 -16.40
C PRO A 50 -1.38 21.01 -15.47
N GLU A 51 -2.38 21.71 -16.01
CA GLU A 51 -3.32 22.46 -15.17
C GLU A 51 -4.24 21.55 -14.36
N LEU A 52 -4.68 20.41 -14.92
CA LEU A 52 -5.39 19.38 -14.16
C LEU A 52 -4.54 18.86 -13.00
N ALA A 53 -3.26 18.53 -13.24
CA ALA A 53 -2.35 18.08 -12.18
C ALA A 53 -2.15 19.16 -11.10
N ARG A 54 -2.10 20.44 -11.50
CA ARG A 54 -2.03 21.57 -10.58
C ARG A 54 -3.28 21.70 -9.73
N TRP A 55 -4.48 21.64 -10.33
CA TRP A 55 -5.74 21.67 -9.56
C TRP A 55 -5.82 20.52 -8.56
N ALA A 56 -5.44 19.31 -8.99
CA ALA A 56 -5.39 18.13 -8.14
C ALA A 56 -4.43 18.25 -6.94
N CYS A 57 -3.43 19.11 -7.04
CA CYS A 57 -2.43 19.40 -6.01
C CYS A 57 -2.85 20.56 -5.10
N GLU A 58 -3.34 21.65 -5.69
CA GLU A 58 -3.58 22.93 -5.02
C GLU A 58 -4.97 23.07 -4.41
N LYS A 59 -5.95 22.27 -4.85
CA LYS A 59 -7.36 22.43 -4.46
C LYS A 59 -7.98 21.11 -3.99
N PRO A 60 -8.72 21.12 -2.86
CA PRO A 60 -9.64 20.05 -2.51
C PRO A 60 -10.59 19.70 -3.65
N LEU A 61 -10.94 18.42 -3.78
CA LEU A 61 -11.75 17.90 -4.87
C LEU A 61 -13.11 18.64 -4.97
N ALA A 62 -13.75 18.95 -3.85
CA ALA A 62 -15.04 19.65 -3.82
C ALA A 62 -15.04 21.03 -4.51
N GLU A 63 -13.89 21.70 -4.61
CA GLU A 63 -13.80 23.04 -5.19
C GLU A 63 -13.84 23.06 -6.71
N TRP A 64 -13.41 21.97 -7.36
CA TRP A 64 -13.25 21.93 -8.82
C TRP A 64 -13.91 20.71 -9.48
N TRP A 65 -14.37 19.74 -8.68
CA TRP A 65 -15.04 18.55 -9.22
C TRP A 65 -16.42 18.89 -9.77
N PRO A 66 -16.71 18.58 -11.04
CA PRO A 66 -17.95 19.02 -11.65
C PRO A 66 -19.14 18.11 -11.30
N PHE A 67 -18.90 16.88 -10.86
CA PHE A 67 -19.93 15.88 -10.55
C PHE A 67 -20.26 15.80 -9.06
N GLY A 68 -21.30 15.05 -8.70
CA GLY A 68 -21.54 14.70 -7.31
C GLY A 68 -20.37 13.89 -6.73
N LEU A 69 -20.03 14.19 -5.47
CA LEU A 69 -19.03 13.44 -4.72
C LEU A 69 -19.69 12.28 -3.96
N PRO A 70 -18.96 11.19 -3.69
CA PRO A 70 -19.49 10.05 -2.95
C PRO A 70 -19.85 10.40 -1.51
N ASP A 71 -19.03 11.25 -0.88
CA ASP A 71 -19.14 11.67 0.51
C ASP A 71 -18.37 12.99 0.74
N GLU A 72 -18.57 13.62 1.90
CA GLU A 72 -17.95 14.91 2.25
C GLU A 72 -16.43 14.78 2.41
N GLU A 73 -15.93 13.67 2.98
CA GLU A 73 -14.49 13.48 3.19
C GLU A 73 -13.72 13.38 1.86
N THR A 74 -14.30 12.72 0.86
CA THR A 74 -13.77 12.69 -0.52
C THR A 74 -13.70 14.10 -1.11
N GLY A 75 -14.57 15.02 -0.67
CA GLY A 75 -14.53 16.42 -1.07
C GLY A 75 -13.30 17.19 -0.57
N GLY A 76 -12.80 16.85 0.62
CA GLY A 76 -11.58 17.43 1.18
C GLY A 76 -10.29 16.95 0.51
N LEU A 77 -10.37 15.87 -0.28
CA LEU A 77 -9.20 15.19 -0.85
C LEU A 77 -8.47 16.07 -1.88
N ARG A 78 -7.15 16.20 -1.72
CA ARG A 78 -6.24 16.59 -2.79
C ARG A 78 -5.70 15.32 -3.43
N LEU A 79 -5.94 15.12 -4.72
CA LEU A 79 -5.53 13.88 -5.40
C LEU A 79 -4.01 13.78 -5.55
N VAL A 80 -3.30 14.91 -5.53
CA VAL A 80 -1.84 14.99 -5.59
C VAL A 80 -1.32 15.69 -4.33
N ASP A 81 -0.27 15.14 -3.75
CA ASP A 81 0.39 15.67 -2.58
C ASP A 81 1.21 16.92 -2.94
N PRO A 82 1.06 18.04 -2.21
CA PRO A 82 1.72 19.30 -2.56
C PRO A 82 3.23 19.31 -2.33
N ASP A 83 3.72 18.53 -1.37
CA ASP A 83 5.15 18.50 -1.02
C ASP A 83 5.93 17.59 -1.97
N THR A 84 5.32 16.47 -2.35
CA THR A 84 5.98 15.42 -3.15
C THR A 84 5.57 15.42 -4.62
N ALA A 85 4.53 16.16 -5.00
CA ALA A 85 3.96 16.22 -6.34
C ALA A 85 3.57 14.84 -6.93
N VAL A 86 3.31 13.86 -6.06
CA VAL A 86 2.84 12.53 -6.46
C VAL A 86 1.40 12.29 -5.99
N PRO A 87 0.64 11.42 -6.65
CA PRO A 87 -0.68 11.02 -6.17
C PRO A 87 -0.64 10.52 -4.73
N VAL A 88 -1.59 10.98 -3.92
CA VAL A 88 -1.81 10.46 -2.56
C VAL A 88 -2.39 9.06 -2.61
N GLN A 89 -2.34 8.32 -1.50
CA GLN A 89 -2.80 6.93 -1.47
C GLN A 89 -4.26 6.80 -1.90
N GLU A 90 -5.16 7.68 -1.43
CA GLU A 90 -6.57 7.60 -1.81
C GLU A 90 -6.79 7.83 -3.32
N CYS A 91 -6.00 8.70 -3.97
CA CYS A 91 -6.02 8.81 -5.43
C CYS A 91 -5.63 7.49 -6.09
N LEU A 92 -4.61 6.80 -5.57
CA LEU A 92 -4.20 5.49 -6.09
C LEU A 92 -5.28 4.42 -5.83
N GLU A 93 -6.01 4.48 -4.72
CA GLU A 93 -7.12 3.58 -4.43
C GLU A 93 -8.32 3.78 -5.36
N TRP A 94 -8.56 5.02 -5.80
CA TRP A 94 -9.59 5.33 -6.79
C TRP A 94 -9.21 4.92 -8.21
N ALA A 95 -7.93 4.78 -8.53
CA ALA A 95 -7.51 4.40 -9.87
C ALA A 95 -8.17 3.07 -10.28
N ILE A 96 -8.74 3.03 -11.49
CA ILE A 96 -9.26 1.79 -12.06
C ILE A 96 -8.09 0.85 -12.30
N SER A 97 -8.14 -0.35 -11.71
CA SER A 97 -7.43 -1.52 -12.23
C SER A 97 -8.20 -2.01 -13.48
N ALA A 98 -7.85 -1.46 -14.64
CA ALA A 98 -8.43 -1.90 -15.91
C ALA A 98 -7.59 -3.06 -16.47
N PRO A 99 -8.20 -4.05 -17.13
CA PRO A 99 -7.46 -5.18 -17.69
C PRO A 99 -6.80 -4.79 -19.04
N ASP A 100 -5.80 -3.89 -19.06
CA ASP A 100 -4.75 -3.76 -20.13
C ASP A 100 -3.72 -2.60 -19.87
N PRO A 101 -2.42 -2.65 -20.30
CA PRO A 101 -1.46 -3.69 -19.90
C PRO A 101 0.01 -3.29 -19.66
N ALA A 102 0.44 -2.02 -19.48
CA ALA A 102 1.90 -1.78 -19.39
C ALA A 102 2.46 -1.77 -17.96
N ALA A 103 1.95 -0.88 -17.08
CA ALA A 103 2.51 -0.71 -15.74
C ALA A 103 1.65 -1.26 -14.60
N GLU A 104 0.34 -1.46 -14.80
CA GLU A 104 -0.50 -2.21 -13.83
C GLU A 104 -0.40 -3.73 -14.04
N GLN A 105 -0.10 -4.17 -15.27
CA GLN A 105 0.37 -5.53 -15.53
C GLN A 105 1.58 -5.78 -14.64
N ILE A 106 2.64 -4.97 -14.68
CA ILE A 106 3.87 -5.29 -13.96
C ILE A 106 3.65 -5.53 -12.46
N GLU A 107 2.77 -4.83 -11.74
CA GLU A 107 2.53 -5.15 -10.32
C GLU A 107 1.75 -6.45 -10.10
N ASN A 108 0.57 -6.57 -10.71
CA ASN A 108 -0.25 -7.77 -10.58
C ASN A 108 0.43 -8.99 -11.23
N GLU A 109 1.22 -8.77 -12.28
CA GLU A 109 2.12 -9.73 -12.91
C GLU A 109 3.27 -10.09 -11.99
N LEU A 110 3.99 -9.15 -11.37
CA LEU A 110 5.16 -9.52 -10.56
C LEU A 110 4.74 -10.30 -9.31
N LEU A 111 3.68 -9.84 -8.61
CA LEU A 111 3.15 -10.62 -7.48
C LEU A 111 2.50 -11.93 -7.97
N GLY A 112 1.76 -11.91 -9.07
CA GLY A 112 1.09 -13.09 -9.63
C GLY A 112 2.06 -14.13 -10.23
N GLU A 113 3.15 -13.68 -10.84
CA GLU A 113 4.27 -14.47 -11.34
C GLU A 113 5.00 -15.11 -10.17
N ALA A 114 5.34 -14.33 -9.14
CA ALA A 114 5.95 -14.86 -7.93
C ALA A 114 5.06 -15.94 -7.29
N LEU A 115 3.76 -15.68 -7.18
CA LEU A 115 2.78 -16.64 -6.66
C LEU A 115 2.72 -17.91 -7.51
N THR A 116 2.69 -17.76 -8.84
CA THR A 116 2.60 -18.86 -9.80
C THR A 116 3.85 -19.73 -9.76
N LEU A 117 5.03 -19.12 -9.76
CA LEU A 117 6.31 -19.82 -9.67
C LEU A 117 6.43 -20.58 -8.35
N SER A 118 6.12 -19.94 -7.22
CA SER A 118 6.14 -20.56 -5.89
C SER A 118 5.14 -21.73 -5.77
N ARG A 119 3.95 -21.61 -6.36
CA ARG A 119 2.96 -22.70 -6.42
C ARG A 119 3.43 -23.87 -7.27
N ALA A 120 3.99 -23.60 -8.45
CA ALA A 120 4.52 -24.63 -9.34
C ALA A 120 5.66 -25.42 -8.68
N ALA A 121 6.51 -24.74 -7.92
CA ALA A 121 7.59 -25.34 -7.14
C ALA A 121 7.13 -26.00 -5.83
N LYS A 122 5.86 -25.82 -5.42
CA LYS A 122 5.33 -26.23 -4.11
C LYS A 122 6.13 -25.66 -2.93
N ASP A 123 6.61 -24.43 -3.11
CA ASP A 123 7.48 -23.73 -2.16
C ASP A 123 6.78 -22.45 -1.66
N PRO A 124 5.98 -22.54 -0.58
CA PRO A 124 5.33 -21.37 0.02
C PRO A 124 6.33 -20.43 0.73
N ASP A 125 7.49 -20.94 1.13
CA ASP A 125 8.51 -20.16 1.84
C ASP A 125 9.19 -19.18 0.88
N ALA A 126 9.40 -19.58 -0.39
CA ALA A 126 9.88 -18.66 -1.42
C ALA A 126 8.98 -17.42 -1.60
N TYR A 127 7.66 -17.59 -1.61
CA TYR A 127 6.73 -16.46 -1.72
C TYR A 127 6.75 -15.58 -0.45
N THR A 128 6.83 -16.21 0.72
CA THR A 128 6.97 -15.53 2.02
C THR A 128 8.25 -14.69 2.07
N ALA A 129 9.39 -15.26 1.67
CA ALA A 129 10.68 -14.58 1.60
C ALA A 129 10.64 -13.41 0.61
N PHE A 130 9.99 -13.60 -0.55
CA PHE A 130 9.77 -12.55 -1.53
C PHE A 130 8.97 -11.38 -0.96
N ARG A 131 7.80 -11.65 -0.37
CA ARG A 131 6.97 -10.60 0.24
C ARG A 131 7.71 -9.86 1.35
N ARG A 132 8.39 -10.60 2.24
CA ARG A 132 9.19 -10.03 3.31
C ARG A 132 10.30 -9.12 2.78
N LEU A 133 11.00 -9.51 1.71
CA LEU A 133 12.02 -8.66 1.07
C LEU A 133 11.44 -7.31 0.62
N LEU A 134 10.29 -7.30 -0.05
CA LEU A 134 9.69 -6.06 -0.56
C LEU A 134 9.23 -5.14 0.59
N ILE A 135 8.85 -5.71 1.73
CA ILE A 135 8.42 -4.95 2.91
C ILE A 135 9.63 -4.38 3.64
N GLU A 136 10.61 -5.22 3.96
CA GLU A 136 11.70 -4.86 4.86
C GLU A 136 12.83 -4.12 4.15
N ARG A 137 12.97 -4.31 2.83
CA ARG A 137 14.07 -3.75 2.03
C ARG A 137 13.59 -3.00 0.79
N PRO A 138 12.84 -1.89 0.95
CA PRO A 138 12.34 -1.09 -0.17
C PRO A 138 13.43 -0.35 -0.95
N VAL A 139 14.66 -0.30 -0.42
CA VAL A 139 15.82 0.36 -1.04
C VAL A 139 17.04 -0.57 -0.95
N LEU A 140 17.69 -0.81 -2.09
CA LEU A 140 18.88 -1.64 -2.21
C LEU A 140 20.01 -0.90 -2.93
N THR A 141 21.24 -1.14 -2.50
CA THR A 141 22.45 -0.80 -3.24
C THR A 141 22.68 -1.77 -4.41
N GLY A 142 23.54 -1.39 -5.36
CA GLY A 142 23.93 -2.28 -6.46
C GLY A 142 24.57 -3.59 -5.96
N ALA A 143 25.40 -3.50 -4.92
CA ALA A 143 26.01 -4.67 -4.29
C ALA A 143 24.96 -5.59 -3.64
N GLU A 144 24.00 -5.01 -2.92
CA GLU A 144 22.89 -5.75 -2.31
C GLU A 144 22.01 -6.46 -3.35
N ILE A 145 21.74 -5.84 -4.51
CA ILE A 145 21.01 -6.47 -5.62
C ILE A 145 21.81 -7.62 -6.23
N ALA A 146 23.11 -7.47 -6.40
CA ALA A 146 23.96 -8.54 -6.94
C ALA A 146 23.98 -9.77 -6.01
N LEU A 147 23.96 -9.54 -4.69
CA LEU A 147 23.96 -10.60 -3.68
C LEU A 147 22.62 -11.32 -3.52
N LEU A 148 21.51 -10.79 -4.04
CA LEU A 148 20.20 -11.46 -3.95
C LEU A 148 20.20 -12.83 -4.64
N GLY A 149 21.01 -13.02 -5.69
CA GLY A 149 21.13 -14.30 -6.39
C GLY A 149 21.74 -15.42 -5.54
N SER A 150 22.38 -15.09 -4.42
CA SER A 150 22.96 -16.07 -3.48
C SER A 150 22.00 -16.44 -2.36
N ASN A 151 20.82 -15.81 -2.26
CA ASN A 151 19.81 -16.18 -1.28
C ASN A 151 19.00 -17.37 -1.82
N LEU A 152 19.13 -18.53 -1.15
CA LEU A 152 18.49 -19.77 -1.56
C LEU A 152 16.96 -19.66 -1.59
N ASP A 153 16.36 -18.96 -0.63
CA ASP A 153 14.90 -18.78 -0.53
C ASP A 153 14.35 -17.90 -1.66
N LEU A 154 15.20 -17.06 -2.26
CA LEU A 154 14.83 -16.17 -3.37
C LEU A 154 15.34 -16.65 -4.72
N ALA A 155 16.08 -17.76 -4.78
CA ALA A 155 16.73 -18.23 -6.01
C ALA A 155 15.71 -18.45 -7.13
N LEU A 156 14.54 -19.02 -6.80
CA LEU A 156 13.42 -19.22 -7.71
C LEU A 156 12.87 -17.90 -8.28
N LEU A 157 12.85 -16.84 -7.47
CA LEU A 157 12.17 -15.57 -7.76
C LEU A 157 13.13 -14.44 -8.13
N HIS A 158 14.43 -14.73 -8.30
CA HIS A 158 15.46 -13.71 -8.46
C HIS A 158 15.21 -12.76 -9.65
N ALA A 159 14.71 -13.27 -10.78
CA ALA A 159 14.38 -12.44 -11.94
C ALA A 159 13.18 -11.50 -11.66
N THR A 160 12.14 -12.04 -11.02
CA THR A 160 10.94 -11.31 -10.60
C THR A 160 11.30 -10.23 -9.58
N VAL A 161 12.14 -10.55 -8.59
CA VAL A 161 12.67 -9.60 -7.60
C VAL A 161 13.38 -8.44 -8.29
N LYS A 162 14.29 -8.69 -9.23
CA LYS A 162 15.02 -7.61 -9.92
C LYS A 162 14.09 -6.61 -10.63
N ARG A 163 13.00 -7.09 -11.21
CA ARG A 163 11.99 -6.24 -11.88
C ARG A 163 11.14 -5.42 -10.91
N CYS A 164 11.09 -5.79 -9.63
CA CYS A 164 10.43 -5.00 -8.59
C CYS A 164 11.17 -3.70 -8.26
N TYR A 165 12.48 -3.64 -8.55
CA TYR A 165 13.33 -2.50 -8.23
C TYR A 165 13.69 -1.69 -9.48
N GLU A 166 13.66 -0.37 -9.34
CA GLU A 166 14.09 0.57 -10.37
C GLU A 166 15.27 1.43 -9.89
N PRO A 167 16.13 1.89 -10.81
CA PRO A 167 17.20 2.84 -10.47
C PRO A 167 16.63 4.13 -9.88
N VAL A 168 17.28 4.64 -8.83
CA VAL A 168 16.90 5.89 -8.18
C VAL A 168 17.22 7.08 -9.08
N THR A 169 16.26 8.01 -9.18
CA THR A 169 16.40 9.24 -9.97
C THR A 169 17.01 10.38 -9.15
N ALA A 170 17.52 11.40 -9.83
CA ALA A 170 18.07 12.61 -9.20
C ALA A 170 17.08 13.33 -8.25
N ALA A 171 15.77 13.11 -8.42
CA ALA A 171 14.74 13.68 -7.56
C ALA A 171 14.84 13.27 -6.08
N HIS A 172 15.55 12.19 -5.76
CA HIS A 172 15.75 11.71 -4.38
C HIS A 172 17.11 12.09 -3.80
N VAL A 173 17.97 12.73 -4.59
CA VAL A 173 19.34 13.07 -4.19
C VAL A 173 19.37 14.48 -3.61
N GLY A 174 19.66 14.59 -2.32
CA GLY A 174 19.89 15.87 -1.62
C GLY A 174 21.33 15.94 -1.11
N ASN A 175 22.06 17.02 -1.42
CA ASN A 175 23.45 17.20 -0.99
C ASN A 175 24.36 15.99 -1.31
N GLY A 176 24.19 15.38 -2.48
CA GLY A 176 24.98 14.23 -2.95
C GLY A 176 24.61 12.87 -2.33
N HIS A 177 23.57 12.81 -1.49
CA HIS A 177 23.15 11.58 -0.81
C HIS A 177 21.64 11.36 -0.96
N CYS A 178 21.23 10.09 -0.93
CA CYS A 178 19.85 9.70 -0.71
C CYS A 178 19.62 9.45 0.78
N THR A 179 18.46 9.84 1.31
CA THR A 179 18.10 9.59 2.72
C THR A 179 16.88 8.69 2.78
N THR A 180 16.91 7.63 3.58
CA THR A 180 15.75 6.77 3.82
C THR A 180 14.86 7.32 4.92
N CYS A 181 13.59 6.94 4.94
CA CYS A 181 12.70 7.15 6.08
C CYS A 181 13.05 6.15 7.18
N ALA A 182 13.21 6.62 8.41
CA ALA A 182 13.47 5.74 9.56
C ALA A 182 12.29 4.81 9.91
N ARG A 183 11.07 5.13 9.45
CA ARG A 183 9.86 4.35 9.73
C ARG A 183 9.54 3.29 8.67
N CYS A 184 9.63 3.64 7.39
CA CYS A 184 9.26 2.73 6.31
C CYS A 184 10.44 2.26 5.44
N GLY A 185 11.65 2.79 5.64
CA GLY A 185 12.82 2.43 4.84
C GLY A 185 12.83 2.97 3.41
N CYS A 186 11.71 3.47 2.87
CA CYS A 186 11.66 4.09 1.54
C CYS A 186 12.52 5.37 1.47
N LEU A 187 12.91 5.78 0.27
CA LEU A 187 13.59 7.06 0.08
C LEU A 187 12.69 8.24 0.41
N LEU A 188 13.31 9.25 1.04
CA LEU A 188 12.71 10.55 1.27
C LEU A 188 12.93 11.46 0.06
N VAL A 189 11.94 12.32 -0.19
CA VAL A 189 12.06 13.39 -1.18
C VAL A 189 12.61 14.62 -0.46
N PRO A 190 13.75 15.17 -0.90
CA PRO A 190 14.26 16.43 -0.36
C PRO A 190 13.33 17.58 -0.77
N LEU A 191 12.98 18.43 0.18
CA LEU A 191 12.14 19.61 -0.02
C LEU A 191 13.02 20.86 -0.23
N ARG A 192 12.43 21.90 -0.83
CA ARG A 192 13.13 23.16 -1.16
C ARG A 192 13.60 23.92 0.08
N ASP A 193 12.91 23.75 1.20
CA ASP A 193 13.22 24.35 2.50
C ASP A 193 14.32 23.59 3.28
N GLY A 194 14.89 22.53 2.68
CA GLY A 194 15.89 21.68 3.32
C GLY A 194 15.28 20.54 4.17
N GLY A 195 13.95 20.45 4.23
CA GLY A 195 13.22 19.36 4.86
C GLY A 195 13.16 18.09 4.00
N TYR A 196 12.41 17.11 4.51
CA TYR A 196 12.16 15.86 3.81
C TYR A 196 10.69 15.47 3.89
N ALA A 197 10.14 14.96 2.79
CA ALA A 197 8.83 14.32 2.76
C ALA A 197 8.95 12.82 2.51
N CYS A 198 8.13 12.03 3.20
CA CYS A 198 7.97 10.61 2.92
C CYS A 198 6.79 10.41 1.97
N GLN A 199 6.96 9.63 0.91
CA GLN A 199 5.86 9.42 -0.03
C GLN A 199 4.79 8.43 0.46
N LEU A 200 4.98 7.76 1.61
CA LEU A 200 3.92 6.93 2.22
C LEU A 200 3.10 7.77 3.19
N ASP A 201 1.77 7.76 2.98
CA ASP A 201 0.82 8.58 3.75
C ASP A 201 0.95 8.30 5.25
N ARG A 202 1.05 7.02 5.64
CA ARG A 202 1.28 6.57 7.03
C ARG A 202 2.45 7.26 7.75
N CYS A 203 3.47 7.66 7.00
CA CYS A 203 4.69 8.30 7.51
C CYS A 203 4.60 9.83 7.55
N ARG A 204 3.71 10.46 6.76
CA ARG A 204 3.53 11.92 6.72
C ARG A 204 2.68 12.48 7.85
N ARG A 205 1.95 11.60 8.55
CA ARG A 205 1.08 11.93 9.69
C ARG A 205 1.82 12.53 10.88
N GLU A 206 3.11 12.26 10.96
CA GLU A 206 4.02 12.76 11.98
C GLU A 206 5.24 13.37 11.29
N THR A 207 6.04 14.13 12.04
CA THR A 207 7.31 14.63 11.54
C THR A 207 8.17 13.49 10.99
N VAL A 208 8.53 13.60 9.72
CA VAL A 208 9.35 12.62 9.02
C VAL A 208 10.71 12.51 9.71
N ARG A 209 11.09 11.28 10.05
CA ARG A 209 12.40 10.98 10.65
C ARG A 209 13.35 10.45 9.59
N ALA A 210 14.48 11.14 9.43
CA ALA A 210 15.57 10.70 8.56
C ALA A 210 16.23 9.43 9.12
N GLY A 211 16.41 8.45 8.25
CA GLY A 211 17.09 7.19 8.53
C GLY A 211 18.50 7.16 7.95
N ARG A 212 18.82 6.12 7.19
CA ARG A 212 20.14 5.91 6.59
C ARG A 212 20.41 6.96 5.52
N ARG A 213 21.64 7.48 5.49
CA ARG A 213 22.18 8.27 4.38
C ARG A 213 23.05 7.38 3.51
N ILE A 214 22.79 7.38 2.22
CA ILE A 214 23.46 6.48 1.27
C ILE A 214 23.98 7.32 0.11
N ALA A 215 25.29 7.24 -0.16
CA ALA A 215 25.90 7.85 -1.34
C ALA A 215 25.77 6.89 -2.53
N PRO A 216 24.99 7.22 -3.59
CA PRO A 216 24.77 6.31 -4.70
C PRO A 216 26.07 5.95 -5.45
N SER A 217 26.99 6.91 -5.59
CA SER A 217 28.29 6.72 -6.26
C SER A 217 29.20 5.72 -5.56
N ALA A 218 29.15 5.64 -4.23
CA ALA A 218 29.94 4.70 -3.44
C ALA A 218 29.31 3.30 -3.32
N SER A 219 28.05 3.14 -3.77
CA SER A 219 27.24 1.94 -3.51
C SER A 219 26.99 1.09 -4.76
N GLY A 220 27.66 1.39 -5.88
CA GLY A 220 27.39 0.74 -7.17
C GLY A 220 26.01 1.09 -7.74
N GLY A 221 25.47 2.27 -7.40
CA GLY A 221 24.11 2.66 -7.69
C GLY A 221 23.14 2.37 -6.54
N LEU A 222 21.95 2.95 -6.63
CA LEU A 222 20.86 2.75 -5.68
C LEU A 222 19.58 2.44 -6.45
N TYR A 223 18.82 1.50 -5.91
CA TYR A 223 17.59 1.01 -6.48
C TYR A 223 16.53 1.01 -5.40
N HIS A 224 15.30 1.33 -5.78
CA HIS A 224 14.16 1.31 -4.88
C HIS A 224 12.99 0.58 -5.53
N LEU A 225 12.07 0.07 -4.73
CA LEU A 225 10.87 -0.55 -5.27
C LEU A 225 10.10 0.45 -6.13
N THR A 226 9.36 -0.02 -7.14
CA THR A 226 8.45 0.86 -7.89
C THR A 226 7.43 1.53 -6.94
N ARG A 227 6.93 2.71 -7.33
CA ARG A 227 6.02 3.50 -6.48
C ARG A 227 4.82 2.70 -5.96
N PRO A 228 4.14 1.89 -6.78
CA PRO A 228 2.97 1.18 -6.27
C PRO A 228 3.34 0.00 -5.38
N LEU A 229 4.46 -0.70 -5.61
CA LEU A 229 4.97 -1.69 -4.65
C LEU A 229 5.28 -1.06 -3.29
N ARG A 230 5.86 0.15 -3.26
CA ARG A 230 6.03 0.89 -1.98
C ARG A 230 4.68 1.18 -1.30
N THR A 231 3.67 1.52 -2.10
CA THR A 231 2.35 1.97 -1.59
C THR A 231 1.47 0.81 -1.14
N PHE A 232 1.44 -0.28 -1.90
CA PHE A 232 0.49 -1.39 -1.72
C PHE A 232 1.12 -2.66 -1.15
N ILE A 233 2.45 -2.78 -1.16
CA ILE A 233 3.16 -3.90 -0.52
C ILE A 233 3.92 -3.41 0.70
N THR A 234 4.89 -2.50 0.54
CA THR A 234 5.71 -2.03 1.68
C THR A 234 4.85 -1.33 2.74
N GLY A 235 3.99 -0.39 2.34
CA GLY A 235 3.16 0.38 3.28
C GLY A 235 2.31 -0.50 4.20
N PRO A 236 1.37 -1.31 3.65
CA PRO A 236 0.57 -2.25 4.40
C PRO A 236 1.39 -3.32 5.12
N GLY A 237 2.43 -3.85 4.47
CA GLY A 237 3.30 -4.88 5.05
C GLY A 237 4.04 -4.45 6.32
N LEU A 238 4.27 -3.15 6.51
CA LEU A 238 4.80 -2.62 7.78
C LEU A 238 3.81 -2.75 8.94
N ALA A 239 2.51 -2.73 8.68
CA ALA A 239 1.49 -3.03 9.69
C ALA A 239 1.43 -4.54 9.96
N GLU A 240 1.53 -5.38 8.93
CA GLU A 240 1.56 -6.85 9.04
C GLU A 240 2.75 -7.33 9.90
N THR A 241 3.97 -6.94 9.52
CA THR A 241 5.21 -7.29 10.23
C THR A 241 5.33 -6.63 11.61
N GLY A 242 4.72 -5.45 11.79
CA GLY A 242 4.57 -4.82 13.10
C GLY A 242 3.71 -5.67 14.03
N LEU A 243 2.54 -6.11 13.56
CA LEU A 243 1.65 -7.00 14.31
C LEU A 243 2.31 -8.35 14.61
N GLU A 244 3.04 -8.94 13.65
CA GLU A 244 3.84 -10.14 13.86
C GLU A 244 4.78 -9.97 15.07
N ALA A 245 5.58 -8.90 15.08
CA ALA A 245 6.53 -8.62 16.15
C ALA A 245 5.85 -8.37 17.50
N GLU A 246 4.74 -7.61 17.52
CA GLU A 246 4.01 -7.32 18.77
C GLU A 246 3.35 -8.57 19.36
N LEU A 247 2.74 -9.42 18.52
CA LEU A 247 2.13 -10.68 18.95
C LEU A 247 3.18 -11.70 19.38
N ALA A 248 4.29 -11.83 18.65
CA ALA A 248 5.41 -12.67 19.04
C ALA A 248 6.01 -12.23 20.38
N GLY A 249 6.08 -10.91 20.64
CA GLY A 249 6.49 -10.36 21.93
C GLY A 249 5.57 -10.72 23.10
N LEU A 250 4.32 -11.12 22.82
CA LEU A 250 3.37 -11.66 23.81
C LEU A 250 3.49 -13.19 23.97
N GLY A 251 4.39 -13.85 23.24
CA GLY A 251 4.54 -15.30 23.20
C GLY A 251 3.47 -16.00 22.36
N ILE A 252 2.76 -15.28 21.48
CA ILE A 252 1.75 -15.85 20.59
C ILE A 252 2.43 -16.36 19.33
N GLN A 253 2.06 -17.55 18.88
CA GLN A 253 2.56 -18.10 17.63
C GLN A 253 1.87 -17.43 16.44
N VAL A 254 2.66 -16.86 15.54
CA VAL A 254 2.18 -16.23 14.32
C VAL A 254 2.89 -16.86 13.14
N ARG A 255 2.13 -17.24 12.11
CA ARG A 255 2.67 -17.60 10.79
C ARG A 255 2.21 -16.58 9.76
N MET A 256 3.15 -15.99 9.04
CA MET A 256 2.87 -15.01 7.99
C MET A 256 2.45 -15.70 6.68
N TRP A 257 1.53 -15.06 5.96
CA TRP A 257 1.12 -15.36 4.58
C TRP A 257 0.91 -16.87 4.26
N PRO A 258 0.16 -17.62 5.09
CA PRO A 258 -0.03 -19.04 4.88
C PRO A 258 -0.66 -19.37 3.53
N ASN A 259 -0.33 -20.54 2.98
CA ASN A 259 -0.94 -21.09 1.76
C ASN A 259 -0.96 -20.09 0.59
N TYR A 260 0.19 -19.50 0.32
CA TYR A 260 0.38 -18.52 -0.76
C TYR A 260 -0.56 -17.33 -0.61
N ASP A 261 -0.42 -16.61 0.50
CA ASP A 261 -1.18 -15.38 0.76
C ASP A 261 -2.69 -15.61 0.90
N ALA A 262 -3.11 -16.70 1.55
CA ALA A 262 -4.53 -16.93 1.83
C ALA A 262 -5.14 -15.81 2.70
N TYR A 263 -4.32 -15.28 3.61
CA TYR A 263 -4.51 -14.10 4.46
C TYR A 263 -3.13 -13.72 5.03
N ASP A 264 -3.00 -12.57 5.72
CA ASP A 264 -1.69 -12.03 6.11
C ASP A 264 -1.09 -12.71 7.34
N LEU A 265 -1.88 -12.94 8.40
CA LEU A 265 -1.40 -13.53 9.66
C LEU A 265 -2.29 -14.71 10.08
N HIS A 266 -1.65 -15.84 10.42
CA HIS A 266 -2.26 -16.99 11.07
C HIS A 266 -1.83 -17.03 12.54
N ILE A 267 -2.75 -16.65 13.42
CA ILE A 267 -2.48 -16.50 14.85
C ILE A 267 -2.99 -17.73 15.59
N THR A 268 -2.08 -18.46 16.26
CA THR A 268 -2.45 -19.59 17.12
C THR A 268 -2.34 -19.17 18.58
N LEU A 269 -3.49 -19.07 19.24
CA LEU A 269 -3.59 -18.69 20.64
C LEU A 269 -3.31 -19.87 21.59
N PRO A 270 -2.87 -19.59 22.83
CA PRO A 270 -2.85 -20.61 23.88
C PRO A 270 -4.27 -21.13 24.13
N GLY A 271 -4.47 -22.43 23.96
CA GLY A 271 -5.79 -23.07 23.92
C GLY A 271 -6.16 -23.62 22.55
N GLY A 272 -5.37 -23.37 21.52
CA GLY A 272 -5.51 -23.97 20.20
C GLY A 272 -6.47 -23.23 19.25
N SER A 273 -7.09 -22.14 19.71
CA SER A 273 -7.91 -21.32 18.83
C SER A 273 -7.05 -20.56 17.82
N VAL A 274 -7.53 -20.49 16.58
CA VAL A 274 -6.83 -19.94 15.43
C VAL A 274 -7.59 -18.75 14.86
N TRP A 275 -6.91 -17.60 14.72
CA TRP A 275 -7.46 -16.42 14.05
C TRP A 275 -6.74 -16.20 12.72
N ALA A 276 -7.51 -16.10 11.64
CA ALA A 276 -7.04 -15.63 10.34
C ALA A 276 -7.20 -14.12 10.28
N VAL A 277 -6.13 -13.43 9.92
CA VAL A 277 -6.04 -11.98 9.97
C VAL A 277 -5.60 -11.46 8.61
N ASP A 278 -6.34 -10.50 8.08
CA ASP A 278 -6.03 -9.77 6.85
C ASP A 278 -5.90 -8.29 7.18
N VAL A 279 -4.73 -7.70 6.93
CA VAL A 279 -4.39 -6.33 7.27
C VAL A 279 -4.58 -5.45 6.04
N LYS A 280 -5.34 -4.37 6.19
CA LYS A 280 -5.62 -3.42 5.13
C LYS A 280 -5.34 -2.00 5.59
N ASP A 281 -4.29 -1.41 5.03
CA ASP A 281 -4.00 0.00 5.22
C ASP A 281 -4.64 0.82 4.09
N ARG A 282 -5.94 1.12 4.20
CA ARG A 282 -6.71 1.85 3.17
C ARG A 282 -7.25 3.18 3.70
N ALA A 283 -7.08 4.24 2.91
CA ALA A 283 -7.61 5.56 3.23
C ALA A 283 -9.14 5.63 3.03
N ASN A 284 -9.68 4.97 1.99
CA ASN A 284 -11.10 5.04 1.69
C ASN A 284 -11.86 3.78 2.20
N PRO A 285 -12.66 3.89 3.28
CA PRO A 285 -13.38 2.76 3.86
C PRO A 285 -14.45 2.18 2.92
N ALA A 286 -15.07 3.00 2.08
CA ALA A 286 -16.08 2.55 1.12
C ALA A 286 -15.47 1.67 0.02
N LEU A 287 -14.31 2.06 -0.51
CA LEU A 287 -13.57 1.27 -1.49
C LEU A 287 -13.03 -0.02 -0.89
N LEU A 288 -12.53 0.04 0.35
CA LEU A 288 -12.11 -1.16 1.09
C LEU A 288 -13.29 -2.13 1.24
N ALA A 289 -14.44 -1.67 1.73
CA ALA A 289 -15.61 -2.50 1.96
C ALA A 289 -16.11 -3.20 0.69
N ARG A 290 -16.24 -2.47 -0.42
CA ARG A 290 -16.69 -3.02 -1.71
C ARG A 290 -15.74 -4.08 -2.30
N GLY A 291 -14.46 -4.01 -1.95
CA GLY A 291 -13.44 -4.99 -2.36
C GLY A 291 -13.21 -6.11 -1.36
N THR A 292 -13.87 -6.08 -0.19
CA THR A 292 -13.67 -7.08 0.85
C THR A 292 -14.40 -8.38 0.48
N THR A 293 -13.71 -9.50 0.60
CA THR A 293 -14.24 -10.84 0.40
C THR A 293 -13.92 -11.71 1.62
N PRO A 294 -14.69 -12.79 1.89
CA PRO A 294 -14.37 -13.75 2.94
C PRO A 294 -12.96 -14.33 2.80
N LEU A 295 -12.24 -14.49 3.93
CA LEU A 295 -10.90 -15.08 3.93
C LEU A 295 -10.96 -16.54 3.50
N ARG A 296 -9.96 -16.97 2.71
CA ARG A 296 -9.84 -18.36 2.26
C ARG A 296 -9.70 -19.29 3.47
N GLY A 297 -10.56 -20.31 3.56
CA GLY A 297 -10.62 -21.24 4.69
C GLY A 297 -9.49 -22.26 4.81
N ASP A 298 -8.43 -22.15 3.99
CA ASP A 298 -7.27 -23.04 4.01
C ASP A 298 -5.98 -22.21 4.17
N PRO A 299 -5.26 -22.32 5.31
CA PRO A 299 -5.52 -23.24 6.41
C PRO A 299 -6.75 -22.84 7.26
N PRO A 300 -7.37 -23.81 7.96
CA PRO A 300 -8.59 -23.57 8.75
C PRO A 300 -8.34 -22.61 9.90
N TYR A 301 -9.38 -21.85 10.25
CA TYR A 301 -9.38 -20.87 11.32
C TYR A 301 -10.75 -20.81 12.01
N ASP A 302 -10.79 -20.34 13.26
CA ASP A 302 -12.03 -20.17 14.02
C ASP A 302 -12.65 -18.78 13.81
N ARG A 303 -11.81 -17.76 13.59
CA ARG A 303 -12.22 -16.36 13.38
C ARG A 303 -11.48 -15.73 12.21
N GLY A 304 -12.22 -15.07 11.32
CA GLY A 304 -11.68 -14.23 10.25
C GLY A 304 -11.77 -12.76 10.64
N LEU A 305 -10.63 -12.07 10.68
CA LEU A 305 -10.51 -10.68 11.12
C LEU A 305 -9.91 -9.82 10.01
N LEU A 306 -10.57 -8.70 9.72
CA LEU A 306 -10.03 -7.65 8.88
C LEU A 306 -9.47 -6.55 9.78
N ILE A 307 -8.19 -6.27 9.67
CA ILE A 307 -7.49 -5.31 10.51
C ILE A 307 -7.15 -4.08 9.71
N VAL A 308 -7.64 -2.94 10.16
CA VAL A 308 -7.24 -1.63 9.63
C VAL A 308 -6.45 -0.92 10.72
N PRO A 309 -5.25 -0.37 10.45
CA PRO A 309 -4.49 0.36 11.47
C PRO A 309 -5.36 1.43 12.17
N ALA A 310 -5.33 1.48 13.51
CA ALA A 310 -6.20 2.34 14.33
C ALA A 310 -6.16 3.81 13.91
N TYR A 311 -5.05 4.18 13.33
CA TYR A 311 -4.77 5.51 12.87
C TYR A 311 -5.68 5.97 11.72
N ARG A 312 -6.20 5.06 10.89
CA ARG A 312 -7.17 5.38 9.82
C ARG A 312 -8.51 5.83 10.38
N PHE A 313 -8.91 5.24 11.51
CA PHE A 313 -10.10 5.65 12.26
C PHE A 313 -9.92 7.01 12.93
N GLN A 314 -8.68 7.45 13.17
CA GLN A 314 -8.38 8.78 13.71
C GLN A 314 -8.36 9.86 12.63
N GLU A 315 -8.06 9.49 11.38
CA GLU A 315 -8.02 10.42 10.24
C GLU A 315 -9.41 10.71 9.68
N ARG A 316 -10.29 9.72 9.73
CA ARG A 316 -11.64 9.80 9.19
C ARG A 316 -12.64 9.35 10.25
N ASP A 317 -13.35 10.33 10.79
CA ASP A 317 -14.52 10.07 11.62
C ASP A 317 -15.51 9.21 10.81
N GLY A 318 -16.17 8.28 11.47
CA GLY A 318 -17.13 7.40 10.78
C GLY A 318 -16.49 6.28 9.93
N TYR A 319 -15.17 6.02 10.00
CA TYR A 319 -14.51 5.01 9.16
C TYR A 319 -15.21 3.65 9.23
N ARG A 320 -15.56 3.21 10.45
CA ARG A 320 -16.21 1.92 10.69
C ARG A 320 -17.62 1.90 10.10
N GLU A 321 -18.37 2.98 10.29
CA GLU A 321 -19.74 3.16 9.85
C GLU A 321 -19.82 3.14 8.32
N VAL A 322 -18.95 3.89 7.65
CA VAL A 322 -18.85 3.93 6.18
C VAL A 322 -18.43 2.56 5.63
N PHE A 323 -17.47 1.89 6.27
CA PHE A 323 -17.08 0.54 5.87
C PHE A 323 -18.27 -0.43 5.97
N LEU A 324 -18.95 -0.47 7.12
CA LEU A 324 -20.09 -1.37 7.34
C LEU A 324 -21.25 -1.08 6.38
N HIS A 325 -21.51 0.19 6.09
CA HIS A 325 -22.55 0.61 5.14
C HIS A 325 -22.29 0.09 3.70
N HIS A 326 -21.02 -0.02 3.30
CA HIS A 326 -20.64 -0.47 1.97
C HIS A 326 -20.19 -1.94 1.90
N LEU A 327 -20.21 -2.67 3.01
CA LEU A 327 -19.83 -4.07 3.06
C LEU A 327 -20.91 -4.91 2.36
N PRO A 328 -20.55 -5.78 1.39
CA PRO A 328 -21.51 -6.67 0.76
C PRO A 328 -22.18 -7.59 1.78
N GLU A 329 -23.51 -7.74 1.70
CA GLU A 329 -24.30 -8.55 2.65
C GLU A 329 -23.78 -9.99 2.77
N GLU A 330 -23.32 -10.59 1.67
CA GLU A 330 -22.75 -11.94 1.62
C GLU A 330 -21.47 -12.11 2.45
N THR A 331 -20.76 -11.02 2.70
CA THR A 331 -19.55 -10.96 3.52
C THR A 331 -19.87 -10.53 4.95
N GLY A 332 -21.01 -9.88 5.16
CA GLY A 332 -21.53 -9.48 6.46
C GLY A 332 -21.61 -10.67 7.42
N GLY A 333 -21.00 -10.51 8.61
CA GLY A 333 -20.98 -11.55 9.65
C GLY A 333 -19.95 -12.67 9.46
N ARG A 334 -19.22 -12.72 8.33
CA ARG A 334 -18.12 -13.69 8.12
C ARG A 334 -16.74 -13.13 8.45
N ILE A 335 -16.63 -11.81 8.50
CA ILE A 335 -15.41 -11.08 8.82
C ILE A 335 -15.74 -10.01 9.86
N GLU A 336 -14.89 -9.89 10.87
CA GLU A 336 -14.96 -8.83 11.88
C GLU A 336 -13.92 -7.75 11.56
N LEU A 337 -14.36 -6.50 11.41
CA LEU A 337 -13.45 -5.37 11.27
C LEU A 337 -12.93 -4.97 12.65
N LEU A 338 -11.61 -4.92 12.82
CA LEU A 338 -10.94 -4.43 14.03
C LEU A 338 -9.80 -3.48 13.69
N THR A 339 -9.36 -2.72 14.70
CA THR A 339 -8.07 -2.05 14.66
C THR A 339 -6.94 -2.97 15.08
N ASP A 340 -5.70 -2.63 14.69
CA ASP A 340 -4.48 -3.25 15.22
C ASP A 340 -4.44 -3.23 16.76
N LYS A 341 -4.85 -2.12 17.38
CA LYS A 341 -4.94 -1.98 18.84
C LYS A 341 -6.02 -2.88 19.47
N GLU A 342 -7.18 -2.97 18.83
CA GLU A 342 -8.28 -3.85 19.28
C GLU A 342 -7.86 -5.32 19.19
N LEU A 343 -7.20 -5.73 18.10
CA LEU A 343 -6.65 -7.09 17.95
C LEU A 343 -5.69 -7.42 19.08
N LEU A 344 -4.71 -6.55 19.36
CA LEU A 344 -3.75 -6.76 20.44
C LEU A 344 -4.41 -6.81 21.81
N CYS A 345 -5.46 -6.01 22.04
CA CYS A 345 -6.25 -6.06 23.27
C CYS A 345 -6.96 -7.41 23.43
N GLN A 346 -7.65 -7.87 22.38
CA GLN A 346 -8.33 -9.17 22.38
C GLN A 346 -7.33 -10.33 22.56
N ALA A 347 -6.18 -10.28 21.88
CA ALA A 347 -5.13 -11.28 22.01
C ALA A 347 -4.59 -11.37 23.45
N ARG A 348 -4.32 -10.23 24.11
CA ARG A 348 -3.92 -10.18 25.52
C ARG A 348 -4.98 -10.73 26.46
N ALA A 349 -6.25 -10.45 26.19
CA ALA A 349 -7.36 -10.98 26.98
C ALA A 349 -7.42 -12.52 26.91
N ALA A 350 -7.22 -13.10 25.73
CA ALA A 350 -7.18 -14.54 25.52
C ALA A 350 -6.03 -15.24 26.28
N LEU A 351 -4.89 -14.56 26.45
CA LEU A 351 -3.78 -15.04 27.31
C LEU A 351 -4.14 -15.02 28.80
N GLY A 352 -4.96 -14.06 29.23
CA GLY A 352 -5.40 -13.92 30.62
C GLY A 352 -6.42 -14.98 31.04
N THR A 353 -7.28 -15.41 30.13
CA THR A 353 -8.29 -16.45 30.36
C THR A 353 -7.68 -17.84 30.52
N THR A 354 -6.61 -18.16 29.79
CA THR A 354 -5.90 -19.45 29.90
C THR A 354 -5.16 -19.59 31.23
N LYS A 355 -4.57 -18.51 31.77
CA LYS A 355 -3.89 -18.55 33.08
C LYS A 355 -4.82 -18.82 34.26
N LYS A 356 -6.11 -18.46 34.18
CA LYS A 356 -7.09 -18.71 35.24
C LYS A 356 -7.67 -20.13 35.23
N GLY A 357 -7.53 -20.87 34.14
CA GLY A 357 -8.01 -22.25 34.01
C GLY A 357 -7.03 -23.33 34.52
N GLY A 358 -5.81 -22.95 34.94
CA GLY A 358 -4.75 -23.89 35.34
C GLY A 358 -4.69 -24.24 36.83
N TRP A 359 -5.60 -23.74 37.66
CA TRP A 359 -5.71 -24.09 39.08
C TRP A 359 -7.02 -24.83 39.32
N ASN A 360 -7.04 -26.11 38.96
CA ASN A 360 -7.92 -27.16 39.49
C ASN A 360 -7.52 -28.49 38.81
N ALA A 361 -6.43 -29.09 39.29
CA ALA A 361 -6.14 -30.51 39.12
C ALA A 361 -5.25 -30.95 40.29
#